data_AF-A0A401GDX5-F1
#
_entry.id   AF-A0A401GDX5-F1
#
_cell.length_a   1.000
_cell.length_b   1.000
_cell.length_c   1.000
_cell.angle_alpha   90.00
_cell.angle_beta   90.00
_cell.angle_gamma   90.00
#
_symmetry.space_group_name_H-M   'P 1'
#
loop_
_entity.id
_entity.type
_entity.pdbx_description
1 polymer ?
#
loop_
_entity_poly.entity_id
_entity_poly.type
_entity_poly.pdbx_seq_one_letter_code
_entity_poly.pdbx_strand_id
1 'polypeptide(L)'
;MSSSTNEYPERVAMEDFATNVFTPFLELYGDKWDQAQWDAAIARFKAAHEPAVIERIMKFAKLPGWAGIEEQLKKGPPEFLRPGWRSPLLGKQVDLDWIDADAYECVQASKDGWRDKKVLVIEFWATWCRPCHPVCKILTDVAAQYPDVKVITFNNEGIFNKAPTDSEIIKDFVAERDDVNYPVYIDKKNIAVESLFQPGECFSIPLVFIITTRDSVIRWLGSPREMASPLDDALQHA
;
A
#
# COMPACT_ATOMS: atom_id res chain seq x y z
N MET A 1 37.09 4.24 -22.53
CA MET A 1 37.26 5.14 -21.37
C MET A 1 36.60 6.47 -21.69
N SER A 2 35.99 7.09 -20.68
CA SER A 2 35.26 8.37 -20.68
C SER A 2 33.76 8.32 -21.03
N SER A 3 32.96 8.24 -19.96
CA SER A 3 31.60 8.80 -19.89
C SER A 3 31.22 8.93 -18.41
N SER A 4 32.05 9.61 -17.62
CA SER A 4 31.80 9.90 -16.20
C SER A 4 31.60 11.39 -15.94
N THR A 5 31.27 12.17 -16.98
CA THR A 5 31.12 13.63 -16.91
C THR A 5 29.72 14.12 -17.32
N ASN A 6 28.88 13.26 -17.91
CA ASN A 6 27.54 13.60 -18.39
C ASN A 6 26.44 13.41 -17.32
N GLU A 7 26.82 13.24 -16.06
CA GLU A 7 25.89 13.14 -14.92
C GLU A 7 25.80 14.42 -14.09
N TYR A 8 26.72 15.38 -14.27
CA TYR A 8 26.80 16.54 -13.37
C TYR A 8 25.65 17.54 -13.59
N PRO A 9 25.38 18.03 -14.83
CA PRO A 9 24.26 18.95 -15.06
C PRO A 9 22.89 18.32 -14.76
N GLU A 10 22.69 17.06 -15.13
CA GLU A 10 21.46 16.30 -14.91
C GLU A 10 21.21 16.08 -13.42
N ARG A 11 22.24 15.70 -12.66
CA ARG A 11 22.13 15.54 -11.20
C ARG A 11 21.79 16.85 -10.52
N VAL A 12 22.48 17.94 -10.88
CA VAL A 12 22.21 19.27 -10.35
C VAL A 12 20.78 19.72 -10.69
N ALA A 13 20.32 19.47 -11.91
CA ALA A 13 18.95 19.79 -12.32
C ALA A 13 17.91 18.92 -11.59
N MET A 14 18.19 17.64 -11.34
CA MET A 14 17.30 16.77 -10.55
C MET A 14 17.22 17.20 -9.09
N GLU A 15 18.35 17.55 -8.46
CA GLU A 15 18.41 18.06 -7.10
C GLU A 15 17.69 19.41 -6.96
N ASP A 16 17.89 20.33 -7.93
CA ASP A 16 17.18 21.60 -7.98
C ASP A 16 15.67 21.40 -8.20
N PHE A 17 15.28 20.49 -9.09
CA PHE A 17 13.88 20.14 -9.30
C PHE A 17 13.25 19.59 -8.00
N ALA A 18 13.91 18.63 -7.35
CA ALA A 18 13.42 18.06 -6.10
C ALA A 18 13.27 19.15 -5.03
N THR A 19 14.30 19.96 -4.83
CA THR A 19 14.36 20.93 -3.72
C THR A 19 13.49 22.17 -3.94
N ASN A 20 13.47 22.70 -5.17
CA ASN A 20 12.90 24.02 -5.46
C ASN A 20 11.62 23.97 -6.31
N VAL A 21 11.26 22.80 -6.87
CA VAL A 21 10.01 22.61 -7.64
C VAL A 21 9.10 21.58 -6.99
N PHE A 22 9.61 20.45 -6.48
CA PHE A 22 8.77 19.38 -5.95
C PHE A 22 8.46 19.58 -4.45
N THR A 23 9.50 19.61 -3.60
CA THR A 23 9.36 19.69 -2.14
C THR A 23 8.49 20.86 -1.66
N PRO A 24 8.60 22.10 -2.18
CA PRO A 24 7.79 23.22 -1.70
C PRO A 24 6.28 23.03 -1.95
N PHE A 25 5.90 22.15 -2.88
CA PHE A 25 4.51 21.91 -3.28
C PHE A 25 3.93 20.62 -2.68
N LEU A 26 4.71 19.87 -1.89
CA LEU A 26 4.23 18.65 -1.22
C LEU A 26 3.06 18.92 -0.26
N GLU A 27 2.97 20.12 0.30
CA GLU A 27 1.88 20.53 1.20
C GLU A 27 0.91 21.53 0.56
N LEU A 28 1.24 22.07 -0.62
CA LEU A 28 0.45 23.07 -1.34
C LEU A 28 -0.44 22.41 -2.38
N TYR A 29 -1.36 21.53 -1.96
CA TYR A 29 -2.31 20.85 -2.85
C TYR A 29 -3.76 21.22 -2.53
N GLY A 30 -4.67 20.94 -3.46
CA GLY A 30 -6.09 21.27 -3.34
C GLY A 30 -6.31 22.77 -3.10
N ASP A 31 -7.01 23.12 -2.04
CA ASP A 31 -7.32 24.51 -1.68
C ASP A 31 -6.10 25.33 -1.25
N LYS A 32 -4.97 24.67 -0.94
CA LYS A 32 -3.70 25.34 -0.60
C LYS A 32 -2.83 25.66 -1.82
N TRP A 33 -3.27 25.29 -3.03
CA TRP A 33 -2.48 25.49 -4.24
C TRP A 33 -2.24 26.98 -4.51
N ASP A 34 -0.96 27.35 -4.66
CA ASP A 34 -0.55 28.69 -5.04
C ASP A 34 -0.02 28.69 -6.48
N GLN A 35 -0.86 29.19 -7.41
CA GLN A 35 -0.52 29.25 -8.83
C GLN A 35 0.66 30.19 -9.10
N ALA A 36 0.74 31.32 -8.40
CA ALA A 36 1.80 32.30 -8.63
C ALA A 36 3.15 31.76 -8.16
N GLN A 37 3.16 31.02 -7.04
CA GLN A 37 4.35 30.34 -6.55
C GLN A 37 4.81 29.24 -7.53
N TRP A 38 3.88 28.46 -8.09
CA TRP A 38 4.17 27.45 -9.12
C TRP A 38 4.80 28.07 -10.37
N ASP A 39 4.15 29.08 -10.94
CA ASP A 39 4.61 29.74 -12.15
C ASP A 39 6.01 30.34 -11.96
N ALA A 40 6.27 30.94 -10.79
CA ALA A 40 7.58 31.48 -10.43
C ALA A 40 8.65 30.38 -10.28
N ALA A 41 8.33 29.26 -9.62
CA ALA A 41 9.25 28.14 -9.46
C ALA A 41 9.64 27.52 -10.82
N ILE A 42 8.66 27.33 -11.71
CA ILE A 42 8.90 26.78 -13.05
C ILE A 42 9.69 27.75 -13.93
N ALA A 43 9.37 29.06 -13.88
CA ALA A 43 10.13 30.06 -14.61
C ALA A 43 11.60 30.09 -14.15
N ARG A 44 11.85 30.06 -12.84
CA ARG A 44 13.21 30.00 -12.26
C ARG A 44 13.93 28.73 -12.67
N PHE A 45 13.29 27.56 -12.59
CA PHE A 45 13.89 26.29 -12.97
C PHE A 45 14.28 26.25 -14.46
N LYS A 46 13.39 26.70 -15.35
CA LYS A 46 13.65 26.74 -16.80
C LYS A 46 14.73 27.76 -17.18
N ALA A 47 14.89 28.83 -16.41
CA ALA A 47 15.96 29.80 -16.62
C ALA A 47 17.33 29.30 -16.11
N ALA A 48 17.34 28.40 -15.13
CA ALA A 48 18.55 27.89 -14.50
C ALA A 48 19.21 26.72 -15.26
N HIS A 49 18.45 25.99 -16.08
CA HIS A 49 18.92 24.77 -16.76
C HIS A 49 18.66 24.79 -18.26
N GLU A 50 19.63 24.28 -19.03
CA GLU A 50 19.51 24.14 -20.47
C GLU A 50 18.31 23.26 -20.88
N PRO A 51 17.53 23.63 -21.90
CA PRO A 51 16.35 22.86 -22.33
C PRO A 51 16.64 21.38 -22.60
N ALA A 52 17.82 21.07 -23.16
CA ALA A 52 18.23 19.70 -23.44
C ALA A 52 18.52 18.89 -22.16
N VAL A 53 18.99 19.51 -21.08
CA VAL A 53 19.17 18.86 -19.77
C VAL A 53 17.81 18.55 -19.17
N ILE A 54 16.89 19.53 -19.20
CA ILE A 54 15.51 19.39 -18.72
C ILE A 54 14.82 18.22 -19.43
N GLU A 55 14.90 18.14 -20.77
CA GLU A 55 14.30 17.05 -21.53
C GLU A 55 14.86 15.68 -21.13
N ARG A 56 16.18 15.57 -20.94
CA ARG A 56 16.82 14.32 -20.53
C ARG A 56 16.37 13.88 -19.13
N ILE A 57 16.33 14.79 -18.15
CA ILE A 57 15.88 14.43 -16.80
C ILE A 57 14.40 14.06 -16.77
N MET A 58 13.55 14.77 -17.53
CA MET A 58 12.12 14.46 -17.62
C MET A 58 11.89 13.08 -18.24
N LYS A 59 12.62 12.75 -19.31
CA LYS A 59 12.57 11.43 -19.95
C LYS A 59 13.09 10.33 -19.02
N PHE A 60 14.23 10.56 -18.37
CA PHE A 60 14.83 9.60 -17.44
C PHE A 60 13.91 9.30 -16.26
N ALA A 61 13.32 10.34 -15.65
CA ALA A 61 12.38 10.22 -14.55
C ALA A 61 10.95 9.85 -14.99
N LYS A 62 10.71 9.66 -16.30
CA LYS A 62 9.39 9.38 -16.89
C LYS A 62 8.31 10.38 -16.42
N LEU A 63 8.70 11.63 -16.25
CA LEU A 63 7.79 12.69 -15.83
C LEU A 63 6.84 13.05 -16.98
N PRO A 64 5.58 13.40 -16.69
CA PRO A 64 4.70 14.01 -17.68
C PRO A 64 5.23 15.40 -18.07
N GLY A 65 4.59 16.04 -19.04
CA GLY A 65 4.84 17.45 -19.33
C GLY A 65 4.52 18.34 -18.12
N TRP A 66 4.99 19.60 -18.14
CA TRP A 66 4.81 20.55 -17.03
C TRP A 66 3.38 20.66 -16.52
N ALA A 67 2.39 20.70 -17.42
CA ALA A 67 0.98 20.73 -17.05
C ALA A 67 0.53 19.47 -16.29
N GLY A 68 1.07 18.29 -16.65
CA GLY A 68 0.77 17.04 -15.93
C GLY A 68 1.49 16.96 -14.58
N ILE A 69 2.70 17.54 -14.45
CA ILE A 69 3.38 17.67 -13.15
C ILE A 69 2.56 18.59 -12.25
N GLU A 70 2.13 19.74 -12.78
CA GLU A 70 1.27 20.70 -12.10
C GLU A 70 -0.03 20.05 -11.63
N GLU A 71 -0.75 19.38 -12.52
CA GLU A 71 -2.00 18.70 -12.20
C GLU A 71 -1.79 17.66 -11.08
N GLN A 72 -0.72 16.87 -11.15
CA GLN A 72 -0.41 15.86 -10.14
C GLN A 72 -0.06 16.46 -8.79
N LEU A 73 0.75 17.53 -8.74
CA LEU A 73 1.09 18.22 -7.49
C LEU A 73 -0.13 18.94 -6.91
N LYS A 74 -0.93 19.58 -7.75
CA LYS A 74 -2.17 20.25 -7.37
C LYS A 74 -3.20 19.28 -6.81
N LYS A 75 -3.31 18.08 -7.37
CA LYS A 75 -4.15 17.00 -6.82
C LYS A 75 -3.64 16.51 -5.46
N GLY A 76 -2.33 16.60 -5.23
CA GLY A 76 -1.67 16.15 -4.01
C GLY A 76 -1.53 14.63 -3.94
N PRO A 77 -0.97 14.11 -2.84
CA PRO A 77 -0.91 12.68 -2.63
C PRO A 77 -2.33 12.09 -2.52
N PRO A 78 -2.49 10.77 -2.80
CA PRO A 78 -3.71 10.03 -2.48
C PRO A 78 -4.19 10.31 -1.05
N GLU A 79 -5.51 10.32 -0.85
CA GLU A 79 -6.11 10.75 0.42
C GLU A 79 -5.60 9.95 1.63
N PHE A 80 -5.40 8.64 1.47
CA PHE A 80 -4.89 7.77 2.51
C PHE A 80 -3.45 8.04 2.96
N LEU A 81 -2.71 8.85 2.21
CA LEU A 81 -1.36 9.32 2.57
C LEU A 81 -1.37 10.72 3.20
N ARG A 82 -2.53 11.35 3.33
CA ARG A 82 -2.65 12.70 3.87
C ARG A 82 -2.67 12.68 5.41
N PRO A 83 -2.02 13.66 6.08
CA PRO A 83 -2.08 13.77 7.53
C PRO A 83 -3.53 13.81 8.04
N GLY A 84 -3.82 13.01 9.07
CA GLY A 84 -5.13 12.96 9.72
C GLY A 84 -6.20 12.14 8.99
N TRP A 85 -5.90 11.60 7.80
CA TRP A 85 -6.82 10.69 7.13
C TRP A 85 -7.08 9.43 7.98
N ARG A 86 -8.32 8.94 7.90
CA ARG A 86 -8.74 7.66 8.49
C ARG A 86 -9.65 6.95 7.49
N SER A 87 -9.53 5.63 7.44
CA SER A 87 -10.42 4.80 6.63
C SER A 87 -11.89 5.03 6.98
N PRO A 88 -12.80 5.05 6.00
CA PRO A 88 -14.23 5.10 6.26
C PRO A 88 -14.75 3.87 7.03
N LEU A 89 -14.00 2.76 7.01
CA LEU A 89 -14.34 1.54 7.74
C LEU A 89 -13.86 1.54 9.20
N LEU A 90 -12.99 2.46 9.61
CA LEU A 90 -12.46 2.45 10.97
C LEU A 90 -13.59 2.65 12.00
N GLY A 91 -13.70 1.71 12.94
CA GLY A 91 -14.76 1.70 13.96
C GLY A 91 -16.15 1.30 13.42
N LYS A 92 -16.24 0.81 12.18
CA LYS A 92 -17.49 0.34 11.58
C LYS A 92 -17.60 -1.18 11.66
N GLN A 93 -18.83 -1.63 11.86
CA GLN A 93 -19.20 -3.02 11.66
C GLN A 93 -19.18 -3.34 10.16
N VAL A 94 -18.61 -4.48 9.78
CA VAL A 94 -18.54 -4.94 8.40
C VAL A 94 -19.13 -6.34 8.27
N ASP A 95 -19.61 -6.64 7.06
CA ASP A 95 -19.95 -8.00 6.68
C ASP A 95 -18.66 -8.82 6.50
N LEU A 96 -18.66 -10.05 7.03
CA LEU A 96 -17.54 -10.98 6.99
C LEU A 96 -17.93 -12.33 6.38
N ASP A 97 -19.17 -12.50 5.92
CA ASP A 97 -19.64 -13.77 5.35
C ASP A 97 -18.91 -14.12 4.04
N TRP A 98 -18.37 -13.12 3.35
CA TRP A 98 -17.51 -13.30 2.18
C TRP A 98 -16.24 -14.12 2.47
N ILE A 99 -15.78 -14.18 3.73
CA ILE A 99 -14.64 -15.02 4.13
C ILE A 99 -14.97 -16.50 3.91
N ASP A 100 -16.22 -16.90 4.18
CA ASP A 100 -16.68 -18.28 4.09
C ASP A 100 -17.06 -18.68 2.66
N ALA A 101 -16.95 -17.77 1.68
CA ALA A 101 -17.23 -18.07 0.28
C ALA A 101 -16.28 -19.14 -0.27
N ASP A 102 -16.85 -20.13 -0.97
CA ASP A 102 -16.09 -21.16 -1.68
C ASP A 102 -15.58 -20.64 -3.04
N ALA A 103 -14.80 -19.58 -2.97
CA ALA A 103 -14.37 -18.80 -4.13
C ALA A 103 -12.87 -18.52 -4.18
N TYR A 104 -12.15 -18.89 -3.11
CA TYR A 104 -10.71 -18.70 -2.98
C TYR A 104 -9.96 -20.00 -3.23
N GLU A 105 -8.82 -19.91 -3.89
CA GLU A 105 -7.88 -21.03 -3.94
C GLU A 105 -7.05 -21.05 -2.66
N CYS A 106 -7.16 -22.13 -1.88
CA CYS A 106 -6.38 -22.32 -0.66
C CYS A 106 -4.96 -22.78 -1.05
N VAL A 107 -3.94 -22.06 -0.58
CA VAL A 107 -2.52 -22.42 -0.78
C VAL A 107 -1.99 -23.14 0.45
N GLN A 108 -2.32 -22.64 1.64
CA GLN A 108 -1.84 -23.19 2.89
C GLN A 108 -2.80 -22.90 4.03
N ALA A 109 -2.99 -23.90 4.92
CA ALA A 109 -3.77 -23.85 6.16
C ALA A 109 -5.24 -23.40 6.01
N SER A 110 -6.12 -23.89 6.90
CA SER A 110 -7.54 -23.57 6.80
C SER A 110 -7.90 -22.26 7.53
N LYS A 111 -8.78 -21.46 6.93
CA LYS A 111 -9.51 -20.35 7.57
C LYS A 111 -10.54 -20.80 8.61
N ASP A 112 -10.88 -22.08 8.68
CA ASP A 112 -11.92 -22.59 9.58
C ASP A 112 -11.71 -22.19 11.05
N GLY A 113 -12.83 -22.11 11.78
CA GLY A 113 -12.85 -21.73 13.20
C GLY A 113 -12.48 -20.27 13.45
N TRP A 114 -12.42 -19.42 12.41
CA TRP A 114 -12.12 -17.99 12.59
C TRP A 114 -13.18 -17.27 13.43
N ARG A 115 -14.45 -17.70 13.35
CA ARG A 115 -15.56 -17.16 14.15
C ARG A 115 -15.44 -17.45 15.64
N ASP A 116 -14.69 -18.48 16.01
CA ASP A 116 -14.45 -18.86 17.42
C ASP A 116 -13.27 -18.08 18.04
N LYS A 117 -12.54 -17.30 17.23
CA LYS A 117 -11.47 -16.42 17.71
C LYS A 117 -12.05 -15.10 18.15
N LYS A 118 -11.35 -14.39 19.03
CA LYS A 118 -11.76 -13.06 19.50
C LYS A 118 -11.44 -11.96 18.49
N VAL A 119 -10.29 -12.10 17.85
CA VAL A 119 -9.77 -11.13 16.89
C VAL A 119 -9.41 -11.84 15.59
N LEU A 120 -9.76 -11.19 14.49
CA LEU A 120 -9.40 -11.58 13.15
C LEU A 120 -8.41 -10.54 12.58
N VAL A 121 -7.29 -11.03 12.06
CA VAL A 121 -6.30 -10.28 11.31
C VAL A 121 -6.41 -10.70 9.85
N ILE A 122 -6.93 -9.80 9.02
CA ILE A 122 -7.04 -10.02 7.56
C ILE A 122 -5.94 -9.24 6.87
N GLU A 123 -5.13 -9.89 6.04
CA GLU A 123 -4.04 -9.23 5.31
C GLU A 123 -4.19 -9.32 3.79
N PHE A 124 -3.83 -8.25 3.09
CA PHE A 124 -3.78 -8.15 1.63
C PHE A 124 -2.35 -7.96 1.14
N TRP A 125 -1.93 -8.79 0.17
CA TRP A 125 -0.57 -8.79 -0.36
C TRP A 125 -0.47 -9.30 -1.80
N ALA A 126 0.75 -9.24 -2.34
CA ALA A 126 1.14 -9.83 -3.62
C ALA A 126 2.60 -10.30 -3.57
N THR A 127 2.99 -11.27 -4.39
CA THR A 127 4.37 -11.79 -4.43
C THR A 127 5.37 -10.76 -4.95
N TRP A 128 4.96 -9.91 -5.90
CA TRP A 128 5.78 -8.80 -6.40
C TRP A 128 5.97 -7.66 -5.38
N CYS A 129 5.16 -7.63 -4.31
CA CYS A 129 5.25 -6.63 -3.25
C CYS A 129 6.43 -6.91 -2.33
N ARG A 130 7.61 -6.34 -2.65
CA ARG A 130 8.81 -6.44 -1.82
C ARG A 130 8.59 -6.01 -0.35
N PRO A 131 7.82 -4.94 -0.04
CA PRO A 131 7.53 -4.58 1.35
C PRO A 131 6.73 -5.63 2.13
N CYS A 132 6.00 -6.52 1.43
CA CYS A 132 5.19 -7.58 2.04
C CYS A 132 6.06 -8.76 2.55
N HIS A 133 7.22 -9.03 1.94
CA HIS A 133 8.06 -10.17 2.31
C HIS A 133 8.53 -10.21 3.78
N PRO A 134 9.02 -9.10 4.38
CA PRO A 134 9.40 -9.11 5.79
C PRO A 134 8.20 -9.18 6.76
N VAL A 135 6.97 -8.95 6.29
CA VAL A 135 5.75 -9.05 7.10
C VAL A 135 5.34 -10.50 7.34
N CYS A 136 5.71 -11.43 6.45
CA CYS A 136 5.42 -12.86 6.60
C CYS A 136 5.78 -13.37 8.00
N LYS A 137 7.03 -13.12 8.42
CA LYS A 137 7.46 -13.48 9.78
C LYS A 137 6.60 -12.86 10.88
N ILE A 138 6.21 -11.59 10.76
CA ILE A 138 5.39 -10.90 11.77
C ILE A 138 4.04 -11.59 11.92
N LEU A 139 3.38 -11.93 10.80
CA LEU A 139 2.08 -12.62 10.82
C LEU A 139 2.19 -14.06 11.34
N THR A 140 3.26 -14.76 10.99
CA THR A 140 3.59 -16.07 11.56
C THR A 140 3.75 -16.01 13.07
N ASP A 141 4.50 -15.03 13.57
CA ASP A 141 4.71 -14.85 15.01
C ASP A 141 3.37 -14.53 15.70
N VAL A 142 2.50 -13.70 15.11
CA VAL A 142 1.17 -13.41 15.66
C VAL A 142 0.29 -14.67 15.70
N ALA A 143 0.22 -15.42 14.60
CA ALA A 143 -0.57 -16.65 14.53
C ALA A 143 -0.12 -17.70 15.57
N ALA A 144 1.18 -17.75 15.89
CA ALA A 144 1.74 -18.65 16.88
C ALA A 144 1.55 -18.18 18.33
N GLN A 145 1.69 -16.87 18.59
CA GLN A 145 1.70 -16.33 19.95
C GLN A 145 0.31 -16.06 20.51
N TYR A 146 -0.67 -15.75 19.65
CA TYR A 146 -2.00 -15.31 20.09
C TYR A 146 -3.08 -16.33 19.69
N PRO A 147 -3.40 -17.32 20.55
CA PRO A 147 -4.38 -18.36 20.22
C PRO A 147 -5.80 -17.82 20.03
N ASP A 148 -6.10 -16.64 20.56
CA ASP A 148 -7.37 -15.92 20.41
C ASP A 148 -7.43 -15.07 19.12
N VAL A 149 -6.35 -15.08 18.32
CA VAL A 149 -6.26 -14.40 17.02
C VAL A 149 -6.33 -15.42 15.89
N LYS A 150 -7.15 -15.16 14.86
CA LYS A 150 -7.02 -15.82 13.56
C LYS A 150 -6.32 -14.88 12.59
N VAL A 151 -5.26 -15.33 11.94
CA VAL A 151 -4.69 -14.66 10.76
C VAL A 151 -5.29 -15.31 9.51
N ILE A 152 -5.74 -14.53 8.55
CA ILE A 152 -6.14 -14.99 7.21
C ILE A 152 -5.57 -14.00 6.20
N THR A 153 -4.89 -14.50 5.17
CA THR A 153 -4.26 -13.63 4.17
C THR A 153 -4.83 -13.90 2.78
N PHE A 154 -5.04 -12.83 2.02
CA PHE A 154 -5.55 -12.84 0.66
C PHE A 154 -4.49 -12.26 -0.27
N ASN A 155 -3.90 -13.12 -1.08
CA ASN A 155 -3.03 -12.72 -2.17
C ASN A 155 -3.87 -12.29 -3.38
N ASN A 156 -3.48 -11.17 -4.01
CA ASN A 156 -3.99 -10.77 -5.31
C ASN A 156 -2.90 -10.04 -6.12
N GLU A 157 -2.32 -10.74 -7.10
CA GLU A 157 -1.26 -10.19 -7.97
C GLU A 157 -1.75 -8.99 -8.81
N GLY A 158 -3.06 -8.92 -9.05
CA GLY A 158 -3.73 -7.88 -9.81
C GLY A 158 -4.31 -6.74 -8.98
N ILE A 159 -4.02 -6.63 -7.68
CA ILE A 159 -4.77 -5.75 -6.75
C ILE A 159 -4.83 -4.28 -7.19
N PHE A 160 -3.81 -3.77 -7.91
CA PHE A 160 -3.76 -2.37 -8.39
C PHE A 160 -3.94 -2.19 -9.90
N ASN A 161 -3.89 -3.25 -10.70
CA ASN A 161 -3.89 -3.15 -12.16
C ASN A 161 -4.85 -4.14 -12.84
N LYS A 162 -5.55 -4.96 -12.06
CA LYS A 162 -6.45 -6.02 -12.51
C LYS A 162 -5.78 -7.04 -13.43
N ALA A 163 -4.46 -7.22 -13.31
CA ALA A 163 -3.74 -8.25 -14.03
C ALA A 163 -4.23 -9.65 -13.60
N PRO A 164 -4.29 -10.62 -14.52
CA PRO A 164 -4.59 -12.00 -14.17
C PRO A 164 -3.60 -12.54 -13.13
N THR A 165 -4.09 -13.37 -12.22
CA THR A 165 -3.27 -14.02 -11.19
C THR A 165 -2.91 -15.45 -11.61
N ASP A 166 -1.61 -15.74 -11.69
CA ASP A 166 -1.08 -17.08 -11.90
C ASP A 166 -0.80 -17.76 -10.55
N SER A 167 -1.59 -18.78 -10.20
CA SER A 167 -1.49 -19.45 -8.90
C SER A 167 -0.15 -20.10 -8.62
N GLU A 168 0.53 -20.58 -9.66
CA GLU A 168 1.76 -21.35 -9.45
C GLU A 168 2.87 -20.46 -8.87
N ILE A 169 2.92 -19.18 -9.27
CA ILE A 169 3.85 -18.19 -8.68
C ILE A 169 3.63 -18.04 -7.17
N ILE A 170 2.36 -18.03 -6.72
CA ILE A 170 2.03 -17.89 -5.29
C ILE A 170 2.37 -19.18 -4.54
N LYS A 171 2.05 -20.34 -5.12
CA LYS A 171 2.35 -21.64 -4.51
C LYS A 171 3.86 -21.83 -4.34
N ASP A 172 4.65 -21.54 -5.36
CA ASP A 172 6.11 -21.60 -5.32
C ASP A 172 6.65 -20.62 -4.26
N PHE A 173 6.15 -19.38 -4.25
CA PHE A 173 6.54 -18.39 -3.25
C PHE A 173 6.28 -18.87 -1.81
N VAL A 174 5.15 -19.50 -1.55
CA VAL A 174 4.81 -20.01 -0.21
C VAL A 174 5.63 -21.27 0.12
N ALA A 175 5.81 -22.18 -0.83
CA ALA A 175 6.54 -23.44 -0.63
C ALA A 175 8.04 -23.23 -0.30
N GLU A 176 8.64 -22.15 -0.80
CA GLU A 176 10.05 -21.81 -0.55
C GLU A 176 10.29 -21.10 0.80
N ARG A 177 9.24 -20.89 1.61
CA ARG A 177 9.32 -20.04 2.81
C ARG A 177 8.89 -20.78 4.07
N ASP A 178 9.72 -20.67 5.11
CA ASP A 178 9.44 -21.17 6.45
C ASP A 178 8.77 -20.13 7.37
N ASP A 179 8.71 -18.88 6.91
CA ASP A 179 8.15 -17.74 7.65
C ASP A 179 6.71 -17.40 7.24
N VAL A 180 6.06 -18.28 6.49
CA VAL A 180 4.63 -18.24 6.15
C VAL A 180 3.96 -19.44 6.82
N ASN A 181 3.44 -19.29 8.04
CA ASN A 181 2.79 -20.37 8.82
C ASN A 181 1.38 -19.98 9.25
N TYR A 182 0.57 -19.52 8.30
CA TYR A 182 -0.80 -19.07 8.50
C TYR A 182 -1.63 -19.34 7.24
N PRO A 183 -2.97 -19.21 7.30
CA PRO A 183 -3.85 -19.34 6.15
C PRO A 183 -3.54 -18.37 5.00
N VAL A 184 -3.31 -18.93 3.80
CA VAL A 184 -3.04 -18.20 2.56
C VAL A 184 -4.07 -18.59 1.50
N TYR A 185 -4.76 -17.57 0.98
CA TYR A 185 -5.78 -17.72 -0.05
C TYR A 185 -5.48 -16.82 -1.25
N ILE A 186 -5.79 -17.29 -2.46
CA ILE A 186 -5.68 -16.50 -3.69
C ILE A 186 -7.05 -15.95 -4.05
N ASP A 187 -7.17 -14.62 -4.10
CA ASP A 187 -8.40 -13.89 -4.41
C ASP A 187 -8.54 -13.58 -5.90
N LYS A 188 -8.57 -14.61 -6.75
CA LYS A 188 -8.67 -14.45 -8.21
C LYS A 188 -9.92 -13.70 -8.68
N LYS A 189 -11.00 -13.77 -7.89
CA LYS A 189 -12.30 -13.17 -8.21
C LYS A 189 -12.50 -11.78 -7.60
N ASN A 190 -11.47 -11.23 -6.94
CA ASN A 190 -11.50 -9.95 -6.23
C ASN A 190 -12.56 -9.87 -5.12
N ILE A 191 -13.04 -10.98 -4.56
CA ILE A 191 -14.11 -10.94 -3.56
C ILE A 191 -13.59 -10.28 -2.29
N ALA A 192 -12.43 -10.69 -1.78
CA ALA A 192 -11.83 -10.07 -0.59
C ALA A 192 -11.44 -8.61 -0.89
N VAL A 193 -10.90 -8.36 -2.08
CA VAL A 193 -10.53 -7.01 -2.53
C VAL A 193 -11.76 -6.08 -2.57
N GLU A 194 -12.87 -6.51 -3.15
CA GLU A 194 -14.11 -5.71 -3.27
C GLU A 194 -14.85 -5.59 -1.93
N SER A 195 -14.75 -6.61 -1.07
CA SER A 195 -15.50 -6.67 0.19
C SER A 195 -14.84 -5.88 1.32
N LEU A 196 -13.50 -5.75 1.32
CA LEU A 196 -12.78 -5.11 2.44
C LEU A 196 -11.67 -4.14 1.99
N PHE A 197 -10.82 -4.52 1.04
CA PHE A 197 -9.70 -3.66 0.61
C PHE A 197 -10.18 -2.35 -0.02
N GLN A 198 -11.08 -2.43 -1.01
CA GLN A 198 -11.59 -1.26 -1.73
C GLN A 198 -12.41 -0.33 -0.83
N PRO A 199 -13.40 -0.81 -0.04
CA PRO A 199 -14.14 0.07 0.86
C PRO A 199 -13.27 0.60 2.01
N GLY A 200 -12.15 -0.07 2.32
CA GLY A 200 -11.18 0.42 3.30
C GLY A 200 -10.43 1.68 2.86
N GLU A 201 -10.39 1.98 1.56
CA GLU A 201 -9.77 3.16 0.93
C GLU A 201 -8.29 3.40 1.30
N CYS A 202 -7.63 2.43 1.92
CA CYS A 202 -6.18 2.42 2.15
C CYS A 202 -5.51 1.64 1.03
N PHE A 203 -5.26 2.29 -0.12
CA PHE A 203 -4.76 1.61 -1.31
C PHE A 203 -3.23 1.37 -1.27
N SER A 204 -2.77 0.66 -0.24
CA SER A 204 -1.38 0.23 -0.08
C SER A 204 -1.32 -1.23 0.33
N ILE A 205 -0.22 -1.92 0.02
CA ILE A 205 0.08 -3.25 0.55
C ILE A 205 1.54 -3.28 1.05
N PRO A 206 1.87 -4.08 2.09
CA PRO A 206 0.96 -4.95 2.85
C PRO A 206 -0.02 -4.16 3.71
N LEU A 207 -1.28 -4.59 3.75
CA LEU A 207 -2.34 -3.97 4.54
C LEU A 207 -3.05 -5.01 5.38
N VAL A 208 -3.08 -4.78 6.70
CA VAL A 208 -3.86 -5.56 7.64
C VAL A 208 -5.10 -4.80 8.09
N PHE A 209 -6.18 -5.53 8.32
CA PHE A 209 -7.33 -5.13 9.11
C PHE A 209 -7.38 -5.97 10.40
N ILE A 210 -7.51 -5.31 11.55
CA ILE A 210 -7.77 -5.94 12.85
C ILE A 210 -9.25 -5.77 13.15
N ILE A 211 -9.95 -6.88 13.30
CA ILE A 211 -11.41 -6.93 13.44
C ILE A 211 -11.74 -7.75 14.67
N THR A 212 -12.59 -7.23 15.55
CA THR A 212 -13.16 -8.05 16.64
C THR A 212 -14.32 -8.88 16.10
N THR A 213 -14.28 -10.18 16.30
CA THR A 213 -15.25 -11.12 15.70
C THR A 213 -16.63 -11.01 16.32
N ARG A 214 -16.72 -10.68 17.62
CA ARG A 214 -18.00 -10.63 18.36
C ARG A 214 -19.00 -9.60 17.81
N ASP A 215 -18.51 -8.52 17.20
CA ASP A 215 -19.30 -7.42 16.68
C ASP A 215 -18.92 -7.04 15.25
N SER A 216 -18.00 -7.77 14.64
CA SER A 216 -17.45 -7.54 13.30
C SER A 216 -16.95 -6.12 13.07
N VAL A 217 -16.43 -5.45 14.10
CA VAL A 217 -15.95 -4.07 13.98
C VAL A 217 -14.46 -4.00 13.66
N ILE A 218 -14.10 -3.20 12.66
CA ILE A 218 -12.70 -2.87 12.35
C ILE A 218 -12.15 -1.95 13.44
N ARG A 219 -11.22 -2.47 14.24
CA ARG A 219 -10.52 -1.71 15.29
C ARG A 219 -9.36 -0.92 14.75
N TRP A 220 -8.70 -1.45 13.73
CA TRP A 220 -7.52 -0.84 13.14
C TRP A 220 -7.26 -1.38 11.75
N LEU A 221 -6.56 -0.60 10.94
CA LEU A 221 -6.00 -1.04 9.67
C LEU A 221 -4.70 -0.27 9.39
N GLY A 222 -3.74 -0.90 8.71
CA GLY A 222 -2.46 -0.28 8.38
C GLY A 222 -1.35 -1.29 8.07
N SER A 223 -0.10 -0.83 8.13
CA SER A 223 1.05 -1.69 7.87
C SER A 223 1.25 -2.70 9.00
N PRO A 224 1.43 -4.00 8.73
CA PRO A 224 1.63 -5.00 9.78
C PRO A 224 2.84 -4.75 10.69
N ARG A 225 3.78 -3.89 10.27
CA ARG A 225 4.90 -3.43 11.10
C ARG A 225 4.47 -2.57 12.29
N GLU A 226 3.28 -1.97 12.23
CA GLU A 226 2.74 -1.03 13.21
C GLU A 226 1.58 -1.65 14.02
N MET A 227 1.25 -2.92 13.78
CA MET A 227 0.03 -3.54 14.29
C MET A 227 0.12 -4.02 15.74
N ALA A 228 1.30 -4.09 16.35
CA ALA A 228 1.49 -4.70 17.67
C ALA A 228 0.60 -4.04 18.75
N SER A 229 0.71 -2.71 18.93
CA SER A 229 -0.11 -1.99 19.91
C SER A 229 -1.61 -2.01 19.58
N PRO A 230 -2.05 -1.82 18.31
CA PRO A 230 -3.45 -1.99 17.93
C PRO A 230 -4.01 -3.40 18.16
N LEU A 231 -3.20 -4.44 17.98
CA LEU A 231 -3.60 -5.82 18.22
C LEU A 231 -3.82 -6.07 19.72
N ASP A 232 -2.90 -5.59 20.56
CA ASP A 232 -3.04 -5.67 22.02
C ASP A 232 -4.30 -4.95 22.50
N ASP A 233 -4.57 -3.75 21.97
CA ASP A 233 -5.78 -2.98 22.29
C ASP A 233 -7.06 -3.73 21.87
N ALA A 234 -7.08 -4.29 20.66
CA ALA A 234 -8.21 -5.07 20.18
C ALA A 234 -8.47 -6.30 21.07
N LEU A 235 -7.42 -7.02 21.49
CA LEU A 235 -7.53 -8.20 22.35
C LEU A 235 -8.06 -7.89 23.75
N GLN A 236 -7.74 -6.72 24.30
CA GLN A 236 -8.26 -6.28 25.60
C GLN A 236 -9.76 -5.94 25.55
N HIS A 237 -10.25 -5.54 24.38
CA HIS A 237 -11.63 -5.11 24.17
C HIS A 237 -12.47 -6.12 23.40
N ALA A 238 -11.94 -7.29 23.00
CA ALA A 238 -12.64 -8.31 22.22
C ALA A 238 -13.55 -9.21 23.06
#